data_AF-A0A357Y266-F1
#
_entry.id   AF-A0A357Y266-F1
#
_cell.length_a   1.000
_cell.length_b   1.000
_cell.length_c   1.000
_cell.angle_alpha   90.00
_cell.angle_beta   90.00
_cell.angle_gamma   90.00
#
_symmetry.space_group_name_H-M   'P 1'
#
loop_
_entity.id
_entity.type
_entity.pdbx_description
1 polymer ?
#
loop_
_entity_poly.entity_id
_entity_poly.type
_entity_poly.pdbx_seq_one_letter_code
_entity_poly.pdbx_strand_id
1 'polypeptide(L)'
;MQSKTLQRICYACGTFGHDVFYAMLATYFMIFVTSNLFNSGNPTHDQYMIGIVTTIILVLRIGELFVDPFIGNIIDKTKTRWGRFKPWVIVGAFVAAISLAALFTDFGGLAASSPTTYLILFAIVYFIMDIFY
;
A
#
# COMPACT_ATOMS: atom_id res chain seq x y z
N MET A 1 20.12 26.29 -13.75
CA MET A 1 18.67 26.57 -13.90
C MET A 1 18.02 25.30 -14.43
N GLN A 2 17.21 24.59 -13.64
CA GLN A 2 16.43 23.48 -14.19
C GLN A 2 15.35 24.03 -15.13
N SER A 3 15.14 23.41 -16.29
CA SER A 3 14.18 23.93 -17.26
C SER A 3 12.75 23.78 -16.71
N LYS A 4 11.93 24.84 -16.86
CA LYS A 4 10.52 24.83 -16.39
C LYS A 4 9.72 23.67 -16.98
N THR A 5 10.09 23.20 -18.17
CA THR A 5 9.47 22.06 -18.84
C THR A 5 9.78 20.74 -18.14
N LEU A 6 11.03 20.51 -17.72
CA LEU A 6 11.42 19.29 -17.01
C LEU A 6 10.66 19.14 -15.69
N GLN A 7 10.53 20.24 -14.94
CA GLN A 7 9.77 20.24 -13.69
C GLN A 7 8.30 19.88 -13.89
N ARG A 8 7.67 20.39 -14.97
CA ARG A 8 6.28 20.05 -15.31
C ARG A 8 6.12 18.59 -15.70
N ILE A 9 7.05 18.03 -16.47
CA ILE A 9 7.03 16.62 -16.86
C ILE A 9 7.20 15.73 -15.63
N CYS A 10 8.18 16.02 -14.76
CA CYS A 10 8.38 15.27 -13.53
C CYS A 10 7.15 15.33 -12.61
N TYR A 11 6.52 16.50 -12.50
CA TYR A 11 5.29 16.66 -11.72
C TYR A 11 4.14 15.82 -12.31
N ALA A 12 3.88 15.93 -13.61
CA ALA A 12 2.83 15.17 -14.29
C ALA A 12 3.05 13.64 -14.21
N CYS A 13 4.30 13.19 -14.34
CA CYS A 13 4.64 11.78 -14.21
C CYS A 13 4.42 11.27 -12.77
N GLY A 14 4.79 12.08 -11.77
CA GLY A 14 4.55 11.76 -10.36
C GLY A 14 3.07 11.67 -10.02
N THR A 15 2.26 12.65 -10.44
CA THR A 15 0.80 12.63 -10.20
C THR A 15 0.14 11.47 -10.93
N PHE A 16 0.54 11.20 -12.18
CA PHE A 16 0.02 10.07 -12.94
C PHE A 16 0.31 8.74 -12.26
N GLY A 17 1.54 8.52 -11.77
CA GLY A 17 1.90 7.30 -11.05
C GLY A 17 1.08 7.13 -9.77
N HIS A 18 0.92 8.19 -8.99
CA HIS A 18 0.09 8.20 -7.79
C HIS A 18 -1.39 7.86 -8.08
N ASP A 19 -1.96 8.42 -9.15
CA ASP A 19 -3.35 8.16 -9.55
C ASP A 19 -3.55 6.71 -10.04
N VAL A 20 -2.59 6.15 -10.77
CA VAL A 20 -2.63 4.73 -11.19
C VAL A 20 -2.57 3.83 -9.96
N PHE A 21 -1.69 4.15 -9.00
CA PHE A 21 -1.56 3.40 -7.76
C PHE A 21 -2.85 3.45 -6.93
N TYR A 22 -3.45 4.63 -6.82
CA TYR A 22 -4.78 4.81 -6.20
C TYR A 22 -5.82 3.89 -6.85
N ALA A 23 -5.90 3.90 -8.18
CA ALA A 23 -6.89 3.14 -8.92
C ALA A 23 -6.69 1.62 -8.77
N MET A 24 -5.42 1.16 -8.71
CA MET A 24 -5.08 -0.24 -8.45
C MET A 24 -5.58 -0.71 -7.08
N LEU A 25 -5.40 0.10 -6.03
CA LEU A 25 -5.89 -0.25 -4.69
C LEU A 25 -7.40 -0.13 -4.55
N ALA A 26 -7.98 0.97 -5.02
CA ALA A 26 -9.40 1.24 -4.82
C ALA A 26 -10.29 0.26 -5.60
N THR A 27 -9.86 -0.13 -6.81
CA THR A 27 -10.68 -0.95 -7.71
C THR A 27 -10.17 -2.38 -7.85
N TYR A 28 -8.90 -2.55 -8.24
CA TYR A 28 -8.39 -3.86 -8.63
C TYR A 28 -8.04 -4.76 -7.44
N PHE A 29 -7.55 -4.18 -6.34
CA PHE A 29 -7.15 -4.94 -5.18
C PHE A 29 -8.36 -5.63 -4.50
N MET A 30 -9.49 -4.94 -4.39
CA MET A 30 -10.72 -5.56 -3.87
C MET A 30 -11.20 -6.72 -4.75
N ILE A 31 -11.13 -6.58 -6.08
CA ILE A 31 -11.47 -7.66 -7.01
C ILE A 31 -10.53 -8.87 -6.81
N PHE A 32 -9.23 -8.63 -6.63
CA PHE A 32 -8.26 -9.67 -6.36
C PHE A 32 -8.58 -10.44 -5.06
N VAL A 33 -8.86 -9.73 -3.96
CA VAL A 33 -9.24 -10.31 -2.67
C VAL A 33 -10.49 -11.18 -2.78
N THR A 34 -11.51 -10.73 -3.52
CA THR A 34 -12.78 -11.45 -3.63
C THR A 34 -12.76 -12.62 -4.61
N SER A 35 -11.92 -12.57 -5.64
CA SER A 35 -12.03 -13.50 -6.78
C SER A 35 -10.84 -14.44 -6.97
N ASN A 36 -9.65 -14.09 -6.47
CA ASN A 36 -8.43 -14.84 -6.75
C ASN A 36 -7.67 -15.26 -5.48
N LEU A 37 -7.77 -14.46 -4.41
CA LEU A 37 -6.97 -14.67 -3.21
C LEU A 37 -7.41 -15.89 -2.38
N PHE A 38 -8.73 -16.06 -2.21
CA PHE A 38 -9.30 -17.18 -1.47
C PHE A 38 -10.02 -18.10 -2.45
N ASN A 39 -9.47 -19.29 -2.64
CA ASN A 39 -10.05 -20.32 -3.49
C ASN A 39 -9.84 -21.69 -2.83
N SER A 40 -10.35 -21.83 -1.60
CA SER A 40 -10.17 -23.07 -0.83
C SER A 40 -11.22 -24.14 -1.19
N GLY A 41 -12.12 -23.85 -2.15
CA GLY A 41 -13.24 -24.70 -2.53
C GLY A 41 -14.40 -24.71 -1.53
N ASN A 42 -14.29 -24.00 -0.39
CA ASN A 42 -15.37 -23.83 0.57
C ASN A 42 -15.85 -22.36 0.58
N PRO A 43 -17.00 -22.06 -0.05
CA PRO A 43 -17.45 -20.69 -0.20
C PRO A 43 -17.75 -20.00 1.14
N THR A 44 -18.13 -20.74 2.19
CA THR A 44 -18.40 -20.15 3.51
C THR A 44 -17.14 -19.68 4.22
N HIS A 45 -16.03 -20.42 4.06
CA HIS A 45 -14.74 -20.06 4.63
C HIS A 45 -14.12 -18.88 3.89
N ASP A 46 -14.17 -18.91 2.54
CA ASP A 46 -13.63 -17.85 1.69
C ASP A 46 -14.35 -16.50 1.97
N GLN A 47 -15.69 -16.52 2.11
CA GLN A 47 -16.47 -15.32 2.48
C GLN A 47 -16.09 -14.75 3.85
N TYR A 48 -15.87 -15.61 4.85
CA TYR A 48 -15.44 -15.19 6.17
C TYR A 48 -14.06 -14.52 6.13
N MET A 49 -13.12 -15.10 5.39
CA MET A 49 -11.77 -14.52 5.22
C MET A 49 -11.80 -13.18 4.50
N ILE A 50 -12.59 -13.04 3.43
CA ILE A 50 -12.81 -11.77 2.73
C ILE A 50 -13.36 -10.71 3.70
N GLY A 51 -14.31 -11.08 4.55
CA GLY A 51 -14.88 -10.20 5.57
C GLY A 51 -13.83 -9.68 6.55
N ILE A 52 -12.93 -10.56 7.02
CA ILE A 52 -11.83 -10.17 7.90
C ILE A 52 -10.86 -9.22 7.17
N VAL A 53 -10.41 -9.56 5.97
CA VAL A 53 -9.48 -8.71 5.18
C VAL A 53 -10.08 -7.32 4.96
N THR A 54 -11.36 -7.27 4.59
CA THR A 54 -12.08 -6.00 4.39
C THR A 54 -12.15 -5.19 5.70
N THR A 55 -12.38 -5.84 6.83
CA THR A 55 -12.39 -5.19 8.15
C THR A 55 -11.01 -4.66 8.53
N ILE A 56 -9.94 -5.43 8.26
CA ILE A 56 -8.55 -5.00 8.49
C ILE A 56 -8.26 -3.73 7.68
N ILE A 57 -8.57 -3.73 6.38
CA ILE A 57 -8.38 -2.56 5.50
C ILE A 57 -9.11 -1.34 6.07
N LEU A 58 -10.37 -1.51 6.51
CA LEU A 58 -11.15 -0.42 7.11
C LEU A 58 -10.49 0.14 8.37
N VAL A 59 -10.04 -0.73 9.28
CA VAL A 59 -9.37 -0.31 10.52
C VAL A 59 -8.05 0.40 10.23
N LEU A 60 -7.25 -0.12 9.29
CA LEU A 60 -5.98 0.48 8.90
C LEU A 60 -6.18 1.87 8.29
N ARG A 61 -7.18 2.06 7.42
CA ARG A 61 -7.54 3.39 6.89
C ARG A 61 -7.95 4.39 7.95
N ILE A 62 -8.67 3.96 8.97
CA ILE A 62 -9.00 4.85 10.10
C ILE A 62 -7.73 5.16 10.91
N GLY A 63 -6.86 4.17 11.11
CA GLY A 63 -5.58 4.32 11.78
C GLY A 63 -4.63 5.29 11.06
N GLU A 64 -4.60 5.25 9.73
CA GLU A 64 -3.80 6.12 8.85
C GLU A 64 -4.03 7.61 9.16
N LEU A 65 -5.29 8.01 9.34
CA LEU A 65 -5.65 9.39 9.72
C LEU A 65 -4.92 9.90 10.98
N PHE A 66 -4.54 8.99 11.87
CA PHE A 66 -3.75 9.33 13.05
C PHE A 66 -2.26 9.28 12.79
N VAL A 67 -1.77 8.40 11.90
CA VAL A 67 -0.35 8.17 11.61
C VAL A 67 0.22 9.30 10.73
N ASP A 68 -0.55 9.85 9.79
CA ASP A 68 -0.07 10.85 8.82
C ASP A 68 0.54 12.10 9.48
N PRO A 69 -0.08 12.71 10.52
CA PRO A 69 0.53 13.84 11.24
C PRO A 69 1.88 13.49 11.88
N PHE A 70 2.05 12.26 12.36
CA PHE A 70 3.33 11.83 12.95
C PHE A 70 4.42 11.68 11.88
N ILE A 71 4.11 11.05 10.75
CA ILE A 71 5.03 10.92 9.62
C ILE A 71 5.45 12.31 9.12
N GLY A 72 4.51 13.23 8.95
CA GLY A 72 4.79 14.62 8.58
C GLY A 72 5.79 15.30 9.54
N ASN A 73 5.59 15.15 10.85
CA ASN A 73 6.50 15.68 11.87
C ASN A 73 7.91 15.05 11.79
N ILE A 74 8.02 13.77 11.42
CA ILE A 74 9.32 13.09 11.21
C ILE A 74 10.02 13.64 9.96
N ILE A 75 9.30 13.80 8.86
CA ILE A 75 9.83 14.36 7.60
C ILE A 75 10.37 15.78 7.86
N ASP A 76 9.63 16.61 8.61
CA ASP A 76 10.04 17.98 8.92
C ASP A 76 11.33 18.07 9.74
N LYS A 77 11.55 17.09 10.64
CA LYS A 77 12.76 16.97 11.46
C LYS A 77 13.93 16.34 10.72
N THR A 78 13.70 15.75 9.55
CA THR A 78 14.73 15.05 8.78
C THR A 78 15.71 16.05 8.15
N LYS A 79 16.99 16.00 8.55
CA LYS A 79 18.07 16.82 7.97
C LYS A 79 19.02 15.94 7.17
N THR A 80 18.87 15.90 5.85
CA THR A 80 19.81 15.21 4.96
C THR A 80 20.46 16.15 3.96
N ARG A 81 21.58 15.73 3.36
CA ARG A 81 22.29 16.47 2.31
C ARG A 81 21.47 16.69 1.04
N TRP A 82 20.43 15.88 0.82
CA TRP A 82 19.53 15.99 -0.35
C TRP A 82 18.26 16.80 -0.07
N GLY A 83 18.13 17.36 1.14
CA GLY A 83 16.95 18.08 1.61
C GLY A 83 16.07 17.23 2.51
N ARG A 84 14.96 17.80 2.97
CA ARG A 84 14.06 17.12 3.93
C ARG A 84 13.16 16.11 3.24
N PHE A 85 12.57 16.49 2.10
CA PHE A 85 11.50 15.74 1.44
C PHE A 85 11.98 14.68 0.42
N LYS A 86 13.05 14.97 -0.32
CA LYS A 86 13.51 14.11 -1.43
C LYS A 86 13.83 12.66 -1.05
N PRO A 87 14.55 12.38 0.06
CA PRO A 87 14.85 11.00 0.44
C PRO A 87 13.56 10.20 0.74
N TRP A 88 12.61 10.83 1.43
CA TRP A 88 11.33 10.20 1.79
C TRP A 88 10.49 9.86 0.58
N VAL A 89 10.41 10.76 -0.41
CA VAL A 89 9.66 10.47 -1.65
C VAL A 89 10.27 9.30 -2.43
N ILE A 90 11.61 9.25 -2.54
CA ILE A 90 12.27 8.18 -3.31
C ILE A 90 12.13 6.85 -2.59
N VAL A 91 12.47 6.79 -1.30
CA VAL A 91 12.35 5.56 -0.51
C VAL A 91 10.90 5.12 -0.41
N GLY A 92 9.98 6.05 -0.18
CA GLY A 92 8.54 5.78 -0.12
C GLY A 92 8.02 5.20 -1.41
N ALA A 93 8.35 5.80 -2.57
CA ALA A 93 7.94 5.26 -3.87
C ALA A 93 8.43 3.83 -4.10
N PHE A 94 9.66 3.50 -3.71
CA PHE A 94 10.18 2.13 -3.83
C PHE A 94 9.48 1.15 -2.88
N VAL A 95 9.29 1.54 -1.61
CA VAL A 95 8.63 0.70 -0.61
C VAL A 95 7.16 0.48 -0.98
N ALA A 96 6.46 1.53 -1.41
CA ALA A 96 5.07 1.46 -1.88
C ALA A 96 4.94 0.54 -3.09
N ALA A 97 5.83 0.65 -4.09
CA ALA A 97 5.80 -0.21 -5.27
C ALA A 97 6.01 -1.71 -4.93
N ILE A 98 6.98 -2.02 -4.06
CA ILE A 98 7.25 -3.40 -3.63
C ILE A 98 6.08 -3.94 -2.80
N SER A 99 5.55 -3.13 -1.88
CA SER A 99 4.44 -3.53 -1.01
C SER A 99 3.17 -3.76 -1.82
N LEU A 100 2.87 -2.88 -2.79
CA LEU A 100 1.76 -3.08 -3.71
C LEU A 100 1.89 -4.39 -4.48
N ALA A 101 3.06 -4.66 -5.05
CA ALA A 101 3.30 -5.92 -5.76
C ALA A 101 3.10 -7.14 -4.84
N ALA A 102 3.53 -7.06 -3.59
CA ALA A 102 3.35 -8.12 -2.59
C ALA A 102 1.87 -8.33 -2.21
N LEU A 103 1.06 -7.27 -2.13
CA LEU A 103 -0.37 -7.36 -1.83
C LEU A 103 -1.17 -8.12 -2.89
N PHE A 104 -0.71 -8.13 -4.14
CA PHE A 104 -1.30 -8.93 -5.23
C PHE A 104 -0.83 -10.39 -5.25
N THR A 105 -0.27 -10.89 -4.15
CA THR A 105 0.15 -12.28 -3.99
C THR A 105 -0.53 -12.94 -2.79
N ASP A 106 -0.54 -14.27 -2.77
CA ASP A 106 -1.00 -15.09 -1.65
C ASP A 106 0.14 -15.41 -0.65
N PHE A 107 1.27 -14.70 -0.77
CA PHE A 107 2.53 -14.96 -0.06
C PHE A 107 3.05 -16.40 -0.16
N GLY A 108 2.85 -17.06 -1.30
CA GLY A 108 3.32 -18.43 -1.53
C GLY A 108 2.36 -19.49 -0.99
N GLY A 109 1.06 -19.27 -1.15
CA GLY A 109 0.00 -20.19 -0.69
C GLY A 109 -0.31 -20.09 0.81
N LEU A 110 0.17 -19.05 1.50
CA LEU A 110 -0.09 -18.85 2.92
C LEU A 110 -1.57 -18.62 3.21
N ALA A 111 -2.30 -18.00 2.28
CA ALA A 111 -3.74 -17.81 2.37
C ALA A 111 -4.49 -19.13 2.60
N ALA A 112 -4.04 -20.23 1.98
CA ALA A 112 -4.63 -21.56 2.13
C ALA A 112 -3.96 -22.39 3.23
N SER A 113 -2.64 -22.29 3.38
CA SER A 113 -1.87 -23.16 4.29
C SER A 113 -1.90 -22.69 5.74
N SER A 114 -1.92 -21.37 5.97
CA SER A 114 -1.91 -20.78 7.30
C SER A 114 -2.63 -19.41 7.30
N PRO A 115 -3.97 -19.41 7.31
CA PRO A 115 -4.81 -18.21 7.24
C PRO A 115 -4.42 -17.10 8.21
N THR A 116 -4.12 -17.43 9.48
CA THR A 116 -3.78 -16.43 10.51
C THR A 116 -2.48 -15.70 10.19
N THR A 117 -1.44 -16.44 9.76
CA THR A 117 -0.15 -15.85 9.37
C THR A 117 -0.29 -14.98 8.12
N TYR A 118 -1.12 -15.39 7.16
CA TYR A 118 -1.47 -14.56 6.01
C TYR A 118 -2.07 -13.23 6.46
N LEU A 119 -3.07 -13.24 7.35
CA LEU A 119 -3.74 -12.02 7.81
C LEU A 119 -2.80 -11.06 8.54
N ILE A 120 -1.88 -11.59 9.37
CA ILE A 120 -0.88 -10.77 10.06
C ILE A 120 0.08 -10.13 9.06
N LEU A 121 0.63 -10.93 8.14
CA LEU A 121 1.56 -10.44 7.13
C LEU A 121 0.89 -9.42 6.20
N PHE A 122 -0.35 -9.71 5.79
CA PHE A 122 -1.19 -8.83 5.01
C PHE A 122 -1.37 -7.47 5.69
N ALA A 123 -1.77 -7.46 6.97
CA ALA A 123 -1.96 -6.23 7.72
C ALA A 123 -0.68 -5.40 7.81
N ILE A 124 0.48 -6.05 8.03
CA ILE A 124 1.78 -5.38 8.08
C ILE A 124 2.14 -4.77 6.73
N VAL A 125 2.04 -5.54 5.65
CA VAL A 125 2.40 -5.08 4.29
C VAL A 125 1.46 -3.96 3.83
N TYR A 126 0.16 -4.10 4.10
CA TYR A 126 -0.84 -3.08 3.77
C TYR A 126 -0.55 -1.78 4.53
N PHE A 127 -0.28 -1.87 5.84
CA PHE A 127 0.06 -0.70 6.66
C PHE A 127 1.37 -0.02 6.22
N ILE A 128 2.40 -0.79 5.89
CA ILE A 128 3.64 -0.25 5.33
C ILE A 128 3.34 0.46 4.01
N MET A 129 2.55 -0.15 3.13
CA MET A 129 2.20 0.46 1.86
C MET A 129 1.50 1.81 2.07
N ASP A 130 0.48 1.88 2.94
CA ASP A 130 -0.28 3.11 3.21
C ASP A 130 0.62 4.22 3.75
N ILE A 131 1.55 3.93 4.65
CA ILE A 131 2.48 4.94 5.21
C ILE A 131 3.36 5.60 4.13
N PHE A 132 3.72 4.85 3.08
CA PHE A 132 4.69 5.28 2.07
C PHE A 132 4.07 5.71 0.75
N TYR A 133 2.78 5.49 0.56
CA TYR A 133 1.99 5.89 -0.60
C TYR A 133 1.57 7.35 -0.49
#